data_AF-A0A151XK70-F1
#
_entry.id   AF-A0A151XK70-F1
#
_cell.length_a   1.000
_cell.length_b   1.000
_cell.length_c   1.000
_cell.angle_alpha   90.00
_cell.angle_beta   90.00
_cell.angle_gamma   90.00
#
_symmetry.space_group_name_H-M   'P 1'
#
loop_
_entity.id
_entity.type
_entity.pdbx_description
1 polymer ?
#
loop_
_entity_poly.entity_id
_entity_poly.type
_entity_poly.pdbx_seq_one_letter_code
_entity_poly.pdbx_strand_id
1 'polypeptide(L)'
;MIREEDYFANEVDRAKTYREKGIKTILLWKTFFGNKNFFFGKGDIFRDCPFDKCKIFNDQNYLNVEDYDAILFHGNEMNDYEVPQKRKMTQFYVYVNLESPANRKVHQKYQRSFFNLTMTYRLDSDILWTYIIIEDVKSGEFVAPSKDVDWSAFQNHTNAGDAEEVPSAILDIVRSKSKSVSWLVSNCYAKSGRSEYVKELSKHIDVDIYGRCGEFSCDLNCFKDVIEADYFFYLSFENSFCDNYVTEKLTNPLRYNVVPVVYGSANYSQFAPPNSYVNALDFESPKELATYLKYLSQDLQRYQSFLQWKKYYRVKGGTKRAVCTLCEVLHKQKKPKLYSDLSDWYAKDKCTIQTFLKNGIDKYATKRTIMNHEQKQGSDYMISYVLKGRGEKSPLLTKETSLSFCIENGYANRRLTLSQRHDGEAVVYARGRIFRGGSAIQITVSR
;
A
#
# COMPACT_ATOMS: atom_id res chain seq x y z
N MET A 1 34.59 4.99 -3.67
CA MET A 1 35.11 6.01 -4.61
C MET A 1 35.78 5.29 -5.76
N ILE A 2 35.58 5.77 -6.98
CA ILE A 2 36.31 5.29 -8.17
C ILE A 2 37.76 5.78 -8.00
N ARG A 3 38.77 4.95 -8.27
CA ARG A 3 40.16 5.44 -8.21
C ARG A 3 40.38 6.37 -9.40
N GLU A 4 41.17 7.41 -9.21
CA GLU A 4 41.46 8.40 -10.26
C GLU A 4 42.06 7.74 -11.52
N GLU A 5 42.84 6.68 -11.32
CA GLU A 5 43.40 5.81 -12.36
C GLU A 5 42.35 5.16 -13.27
N ASP A 6 41.18 4.79 -12.73
CA ASP A 6 40.10 4.16 -13.52
C ASP A 6 39.43 5.17 -14.48
N TYR A 7 39.63 6.48 -14.30
CA TYR A 7 39.02 7.52 -15.14
C TYR A 7 39.80 7.78 -16.44
N PHE A 8 41.09 7.42 -16.47
CA PHE A 8 41.95 7.54 -17.66
C PHE A 8 41.84 6.34 -18.60
N ALA A 9 41.25 5.23 -18.14
CA ALA A 9 40.95 4.07 -18.96
C ALA A 9 39.74 4.36 -19.87
N ASN A 10 39.77 3.85 -21.11
CA ASN A 10 38.62 3.95 -22.00
C ASN A 10 37.40 3.17 -21.45
N GLU A 11 36.23 3.39 -22.02
CA GLU A 11 34.97 2.75 -21.60
C GLU A 11 35.03 1.21 -21.58
N VAL A 12 35.72 0.61 -22.55
CA VAL A 12 35.83 -0.85 -22.70
C VAL A 12 36.69 -1.45 -21.59
N ASP A 13 37.81 -0.83 -21.26
CA ASP A 13 38.72 -1.27 -20.19
C ASP A 13 38.08 -1.12 -18.81
N ARG A 14 37.33 -0.04 -18.58
CA ARG A 14 36.50 0.13 -17.38
C ARG A 14 35.47 -0.99 -17.26
N ALA A 15 34.72 -1.27 -18.32
CA ALA A 15 33.73 -2.35 -18.33
C ALA A 15 34.36 -3.72 -18.04
N LYS A 16 35.50 -4.02 -18.67
CA LYS A 16 36.26 -5.25 -18.45
C LYS A 16 36.67 -5.40 -16.99
N THR A 17 37.17 -4.34 -16.36
CA THR A 17 37.58 -4.33 -14.95
C THR A 17 36.42 -4.67 -14.00
N TYR A 18 35.22 -4.12 -14.23
CA TYR A 18 34.05 -4.48 -13.42
C TYR A 18 33.64 -5.94 -13.60
N ARG A 19 33.65 -6.44 -14.84
CA ARG A 19 33.34 -7.85 -15.14
C ARG A 19 34.30 -8.81 -14.45
N GLU A 20 35.61 -8.55 -14.50
CA GLU A 20 36.64 -9.38 -13.86
C GLU A 20 36.51 -9.39 -12.32
N LYS A 21 36.09 -8.26 -11.73
CA LYS A 21 35.82 -8.15 -10.30
C LYS A 21 34.46 -8.73 -9.88
N GLY A 22 33.65 -9.17 -10.85
CA GLY A 22 32.29 -9.66 -10.62
C GLY A 22 31.34 -8.58 -10.09
N ILE A 23 31.58 -7.30 -10.43
CA ILE A 23 30.74 -6.18 -10.03
C ILE A 23 29.67 -5.95 -11.08
N LYS A 24 28.40 -5.91 -10.67
CA LYS A 24 27.28 -5.59 -11.57
C LYS A 24 27.15 -4.09 -11.79
N THR A 25 27.12 -3.66 -13.04
CA THR A 25 27.07 -2.24 -13.43
C THR A 25 25.63 -1.83 -13.76
N ILE A 26 25.17 -0.73 -13.17
CA ILE A 26 23.76 -0.30 -13.24
C ILE A 26 23.72 1.17 -13.67
N LEU A 27 23.07 1.47 -14.79
CA LEU A 27 22.87 2.84 -15.27
C LEU A 27 21.49 3.36 -14.88
N LEU A 28 21.43 4.56 -14.31
CA LEU A 28 20.22 5.36 -14.20
C LEU A 28 20.10 6.19 -15.48
N TRP A 29 19.10 5.91 -16.33
CA TRP A 29 19.08 6.47 -17.68
C TRP A 29 18.99 8.00 -17.69
N LYS A 30 18.19 8.60 -16.80
CA LYS A 30 18.01 10.06 -16.69
C LYS A 30 17.73 10.50 -15.25
N THR A 31 16.46 10.73 -14.93
CA THR A 31 16.00 11.21 -13.63
C THR A 31 14.83 10.36 -13.15
N PHE A 32 14.57 10.45 -11.85
CA PHE A 32 13.36 9.95 -11.23
C PHE A 32 12.74 11.10 -10.44
N PHE A 33 11.64 11.65 -10.95
CA PHE A 33 11.04 12.90 -10.50
C PHE A 33 12.07 14.04 -10.41
N GLY A 34 12.86 14.22 -11.47
CA GLY A 34 13.93 15.22 -11.54
C GLY A 34 15.21 14.88 -10.78
N ASN A 35 15.26 13.79 -9.99
CA ASN A 35 16.45 13.40 -9.25
C ASN A 35 17.34 12.43 -10.05
N LYS A 36 18.59 12.83 -10.33
CA LYS A 36 19.57 12.01 -11.10
C LYS A 36 20.05 10.74 -10.38
N ASN A 37 19.87 10.66 -9.06
CA ASN A 37 20.29 9.51 -8.24
C ASN A 37 19.12 8.63 -7.82
N PHE A 38 17.93 8.87 -8.36
CA PHE A 38 16.72 8.12 -8.05
C PHE A 38 16.37 8.09 -6.54
N PHE A 39 16.84 9.08 -5.79
CA PHE A 39 16.75 9.12 -4.32
C PHE A 39 17.37 7.91 -3.61
N PHE A 40 18.28 7.17 -4.26
CA PHE A 40 18.96 6.01 -3.67
C PHE A 40 19.97 6.37 -2.57
N GLY A 41 20.32 7.65 -2.46
CA GLY A 41 21.28 8.16 -1.49
C GLY A 41 22.59 8.60 -2.13
N LYS A 42 23.63 8.79 -1.30
CA LYS A 42 24.98 9.16 -1.71
C LYS A 42 25.97 8.11 -1.19
N GLY A 43 27.13 8.00 -1.84
CA GLY A 43 28.19 7.08 -1.43
C GLY A 43 27.91 5.64 -1.85
N ASP A 44 28.35 4.69 -1.03
CA ASP A 44 28.14 3.27 -1.27
C ASP A 44 26.76 2.83 -0.77
N ILE A 45 25.77 2.95 -1.65
CA ILE A 45 24.37 2.60 -1.37
C ILE A 45 24.16 1.09 -1.19
N PHE A 46 25.09 0.24 -1.60
CA PHE A 46 25.01 -1.22 -1.46
C PHE A 46 25.68 -1.75 -0.20
N ARG A 47 26.38 -0.90 0.55
CA ARG A 47 26.94 -1.25 1.87
C ARG A 47 25.89 -1.91 2.77
N ASP A 48 26.22 -3.00 3.46
CA ASP A 48 25.31 -3.75 4.32
C ASP A 48 24.16 -4.48 3.57
N CYS A 49 24.19 -4.54 2.24
CA CYS A 49 23.33 -5.45 1.49
C CYS A 49 23.94 -6.86 1.51
N PRO A 50 23.12 -7.94 1.53
CA PRO A 50 23.62 -9.31 1.38
C PRO A 50 24.37 -9.54 0.06
N PHE A 51 23.97 -8.79 -0.98
CA PHE A 51 24.70 -8.66 -2.25
C PHE A 51 25.14 -7.20 -2.39
N ASP A 52 26.44 -6.98 -2.32
CA ASP A 52 27.05 -5.64 -2.28
C ASP A 52 27.94 -5.33 -3.50
N LYS A 53 28.26 -6.34 -4.32
CA LYS A 53 29.05 -6.20 -5.56
C LYS A 53 28.24 -5.61 -6.71
N CYS A 54 27.69 -4.42 -6.51
CA CYS A 54 27.00 -3.65 -7.53
C CYS A 54 27.47 -2.20 -7.53
N LYS A 55 27.34 -1.53 -8.67
CA LYS A 55 27.71 -0.12 -8.80
C LYS A 55 26.72 0.62 -9.68
N ILE A 56 26.22 1.74 -9.16
CA ILE A 56 25.30 2.63 -9.86
C ILE A 56 26.05 3.78 -10.51
N PHE A 57 25.59 4.14 -11.71
CA PHE A 57 26.08 5.23 -12.52
C PHE A 57 24.89 6.10 -12.95
N ASN A 58 25.08 7.41 -12.96
CA ASN A 58 24.15 8.40 -13.49
C ASN A 58 24.77 9.23 -14.64
N ASP A 59 26.01 8.90 -15.02
CA ASP A 59 26.70 9.42 -16.19
C ASP A 59 26.63 8.38 -17.31
N GLN A 60 25.93 8.73 -18.39
CA GLN A 60 25.70 7.85 -19.52
C GLN A 60 26.98 7.62 -20.34
N ASN A 61 27.99 8.48 -20.21
CA ASN A 61 29.26 8.42 -20.96
C ASN A 61 30.37 7.68 -20.19
N TYR A 62 30.06 7.11 -19.02
CA TYR A 62 31.06 6.41 -18.21
C TYR A 62 31.39 5.01 -18.74
N LEU A 63 30.45 4.32 -19.39
CA LEU A 63 30.66 3.05 -20.11
C LEU A 63 29.80 3.09 -21.37
N ASN A 64 30.13 2.26 -22.37
CA ASN A 64 29.19 1.97 -23.45
C ASN A 64 27.87 1.47 -22.86
N VAL A 65 26.75 1.95 -23.41
CA VAL A 65 25.41 1.58 -22.95
C VAL A 65 25.19 0.06 -22.90
N GLU A 66 25.80 -0.68 -23.83
CA GLU A 66 25.70 -2.14 -23.93
C GLU A 66 26.58 -2.90 -22.91
N ASP A 67 27.44 -2.21 -22.16
CA ASP A 67 28.30 -2.81 -21.14
C ASP A 67 27.73 -2.73 -19.71
N TYR A 68 26.62 -2.02 -19.52
CA TYR A 68 25.86 -2.05 -18.27
C TYR A 68 25.10 -3.37 -18.12
N ASP A 69 25.16 -4.02 -16.96
CA ASP A 69 24.30 -5.19 -16.67
C ASP A 69 22.82 -4.80 -16.58
N ALA A 70 22.52 -3.61 -16.05
CA ALA A 70 21.16 -3.11 -15.95
C ALA A 70 21.03 -1.61 -16.29
N ILE A 71 19.89 -1.23 -16.85
CA ILE A 71 19.50 0.17 -17.08
C ILE A 71 18.11 0.39 -16.49
N LEU A 72 18.01 1.37 -15.58
CA LEU A 72 16.78 1.75 -14.91
C LEU A 72 16.14 2.93 -15.63
N PHE A 73 14.88 2.74 -16.02
CA PHE A 73 14.09 3.77 -16.69
C PHE A 73 12.90 4.15 -15.81
N HIS A 74 12.85 5.42 -15.43
CA HIS A 74 11.67 5.95 -14.75
C HIS A 74 10.52 6.16 -15.75
N GLY A 75 9.47 5.36 -15.63
CA GLY A 75 8.37 5.32 -16.60
C GLY A 75 7.71 6.68 -16.87
N ASN A 76 7.71 7.60 -15.90
CA ASN A 76 7.01 8.88 -16.01
C ASN A 76 7.73 9.91 -16.90
N GLU A 77 9.07 9.84 -16.98
CA GLU A 77 9.92 10.81 -17.69
C GLU A 77 10.51 10.22 -18.99
N MET A 78 10.15 8.97 -19.32
CA MET A 78 10.76 8.24 -20.44
C MET A 78 10.48 8.80 -21.83
N ASN A 79 9.44 9.62 -21.99
CA ASN A 79 9.12 10.23 -23.28
C ASN A 79 9.85 11.55 -23.50
N ASP A 80 10.45 12.09 -22.44
CA ASP A 80 11.14 13.38 -22.50
C ASP A 80 12.55 13.24 -23.09
N TYR A 81 13.00 12.00 -23.35
CA TYR A 81 14.35 11.67 -23.78
C TYR A 81 14.39 10.48 -24.73
N GLU A 82 15.44 10.43 -25.55
CA GLU A 82 15.77 9.23 -26.31
C GLU A 82 16.21 8.09 -25.39
N VAL A 83 15.86 6.86 -25.76
CA VAL A 83 16.27 5.62 -25.08
C VAL A 83 17.17 4.81 -26.01
N PRO A 84 18.01 3.90 -25.50
CA PRO A 84 18.86 3.08 -26.35
C PRO A 84 18.03 2.28 -27.36
N GLN A 85 18.49 2.25 -28.61
CA GLN A 85 17.83 1.50 -29.69
C GLN A 85 18.30 0.04 -29.76
N LYS A 86 19.44 -0.28 -29.14
CA LYS A 86 20.04 -1.62 -29.11
C LYS A 86 20.23 -2.07 -27.66
N ARG A 87 20.00 -3.36 -27.43
CA ARG A 87 20.15 -4.02 -26.13
C ARG A 87 20.79 -5.39 -26.33
N LYS A 88 21.82 -5.72 -25.55
CA LYS A 88 22.32 -7.11 -25.50
C LYS A 88 21.29 -8.02 -24.81
N MET A 89 21.17 -9.26 -25.25
CA MET A 89 20.21 -10.23 -24.69
C MET A 89 20.39 -10.51 -23.19
N THR A 90 21.55 -10.18 -22.63
CA THR A 90 21.89 -10.36 -21.21
C THR A 90 21.56 -9.14 -20.34
N GLN A 91 21.27 -7.97 -20.92
CA GLN A 91 21.02 -6.74 -20.15
C GLN A 91 19.62 -6.72 -19.56
N PHE A 92 19.51 -6.16 -18.35
CA PHE A 92 18.25 -5.87 -17.70
C PHE A 92 17.78 -4.45 -17.98
N TYR A 93 16.66 -4.29 -18.70
CA TYR A 93 15.96 -3.03 -18.83
C TYR A 93 14.83 -3.03 -17.82
N VAL A 94 15.01 -2.21 -16.78
CA VAL A 94 14.16 -2.20 -15.59
C VAL A 94 13.13 -1.09 -15.71
N TYR A 95 11.85 -1.45 -15.69
CA TYR A 95 10.77 -0.47 -15.57
C TYR A 95 10.65 -0.03 -14.12
N VAL A 96 10.95 1.24 -13.86
CA VAL A 96 10.92 1.82 -12.52
C VAL A 96 9.77 2.81 -12.43
N ASN A 97 8.87 2.64 -11.46
CA ASN A 97 7.81 3.63 -11.24
C ASN A 97 7.20 3.55 -9.82
N LEU A 98 6.98 4.70 -9.21
CA LEU A 98 6.25 4.85 -7.94
C LEU A 98 4.97 5.68 -8.08
N GLU A 99 4.57 6.05 -9.30
CA GLU A 99 3.32 6.75 -9.59
C GLU A 99 2.26 5.79 -10.15
N SER A 100 1.01 6.02 -9.77
CA SER A 100 -0.13 5.24 -10.23
C SER A 100 -0.32 5.30 -11.76
N PRO A 101 -0.77 4.20 -12.39
CA PRO A 101 -1.08 4.18 -13.82
C PRO A 101 -2.30 5.05 -14.17
N ALA A 102 -3.13 5.42 -13.18
CA ALA A 102 -4.19 6.41 -13.36
C ALA A 102 -3.64 7.79 -13.70
N ASN A 103 -2.48 8.16 -13.14
CA ASN A 103 -1.80 9.41 -13.46
C ASN A 103 -0.83 9.26 -14.63
N ARG A 104 -0.06 8.17 -14.65
CA ARG A 104 1.01 7.95 -15.63
C ARG A 104 0.99 6.51 -16.16
N LYS A 105 0.30 6.31 -17.29
CA LYS A 105 0.25 5.02 -17.97
C LYS A 105 1.62 4.66 -18.57
N VAL A 106 1.87 3.36 -18.74
CA VAL A 106 2.99 2.88 -19.55
C VAL A 106 2.80 3.38 -20.98
N HIS A 107 3.81 4.06 -21.53
CA HIS A 107 3.72 4.63 -22.86
C HIS A 107 3.74 3.55 -23.94
N GLN A 108 2.86 3.68 -24.96
CA GLN A 108 2.62 2.66 -26.00
C GLN A 108 3.89 2.11 -26.66
N LYS A 109 4.85 3.00 -26.93
CA LYS A 109 6.15 2.67 -27.54
C LYS A 109 6.95 1.61 -26.76
N TYR A 110 6.78 1.55 -25.44
CA TYR A 110 7.62 0.74 -24.54
C TYR A 110 6.84 -0.38 -23.85
N GLN A 111 5.58 -0.61 -24.22
CA GLN A 111 4.72 -1.60 -23.55
C GLN A 111 5.17 -3.03 -23.84
N ARG A 112 5.75 -3.30 -25.01
CA ARG A 112 6.04 -4.66 -25.48
C ARG A 112 7.53 -4.90 -25.60
N SER A 113 8.02 -5.97 -24.96
CA SER A 113 9.38 -6.50 -25.11
C SER A 113 10.55 -5.55 -24.79
N PHE A 114 10.30 -4.30 -24.39
CA PHE A 114 11.33 -3.33 -24.04
C PHE A 114 11.92 -3.61 -22.66
N PHE A 115 11.05 -3.86 -21.67
CA PHE A 115 11.44 -4.20 -20.31
C PHE A 115 11.50 -5.71 -20.09
N ASN A 116 12.40 -6.11 -19.19
CA ASN A 116 12.58 -7.50 -18.78
C ASN A 116 12.77 -7.66 -17.26
N LEU A 117 12.55 -6.58 -16.51
CA LEU A 117 12.49 -6.54 -15.06
C LEU A 117 11.62 -5.35 -14.61
N THR A 118 10.96 -5.50 -13.46
CA THR A 118 10.07 -4.49 -12.88
C THR A 118 10.52 -4.09 -11.48
N MET A 119 10.53 -2.78 -11.21
CA MET A 119 10.86 -2.19 -9.91
C MET A 119 9.81 -1.13 -9.55
N THR A 120 8.72 -1.54 -8.91
CA THR A 120 7.56 -0.66 -8.67
C THR A 120 6.94 -0.89 -7.28
N TYR A 121 5.91 -0.11 -6.95
CA TYR A 121 5.14 -0.25 -5.70
C TYR A 121 4.23 -1.48 -5.66
N ARG A 122 3.96 -2.11 -6.82
CA ARG A 122 3.11 -3.30 -6.92
C ARG A 122 3.75 -4.47 -6.18
N LEU A 123 2.98 -5.15 -5.33
CA LEU A 123 3.47 -6.27 -4.50
C LEU A 123 3.90 -7.49 -5.32
N ASP A 124 3.53 -7.54 -6.59
CA ASP A 124 3.92 -8.58 -7.56
C ASP A 124 5.01 -8.13 -8.54
N SER A 125 5.72 -7.02 -8.27
CA SER A 125 6.93 -6.64 -9.03
C SER A 125 8.08 -7.60 -8.74
N ASP A 126 9.04 -7.71 -9.67
CA ASP A 126 10.28 -8.48 -9.41
C ASP A 126 11.11 -7.86 -8.29
N ILE A 127 11.15 -6.53 -8.24
CA ILE A 127 11.79 -5.75 -7.17
C ILE A 127 10.72 -4.86 -6.58
N LEU A 128 10.29 -5.17 -5.37
CA LEU A 128 9.33 -4.33 -4.65
C LEU A 128 10.02 -3.05 -4.18
N TRP A 129 9.52 -1.90 -4.63
CA TRP A 129 9.94 -0.59 -4.13
C TRP A 129 8.74 0.18 -3.61
N THR A 130 8.64 0.31 -2.29
CA THR A 130 7.53 1.01 -1.61
C THR A 130 8.04 2.16 -0.77
N TYR A 131 7.16 3.12 -0.46
CA TYR A 131 7.49 4.24 0.43
C TYR A 131 7.62 3.82 1.89
N ILE A 132 6.96 2.73 2.28
CA ILE A 132 6.92 2.19 3.63
C ILE A 132 7.52 0.78 3.67
N ILE A 133 8.26 0.52 4.73
CA ILE A 133 8.57 -0.80 5.25
C ILE A 133 8.22 -0.84 6.73
N ILE A 134 7.71 -1.97 7.19
CA ILE A 134 7.49 -2.26 8.60
C ILE A 134 8.35 -3.46 8.97
N GLU A 135 9.13 -3.30 10.03
CA GLU A 135 9.93 -4.35 10.62
C GLU A 135 9.46 -4.66 12.03
N ASP A 136 9.57 -5.91 12.45
CA ASP A 136 9.41 -6.31 13.84
C ASP A 136 10.59 -5.78 14.68
N VAL A 137 10.29 -5.14 15.80
CA VAL A 137 11.30 -4.47 16.64
C VAL A 137 12.23 -5.47 17.31
N LYS A 138 11.73 -6.67 17.65
CA LYS A 138 12.47 -7.68 18.40
C LYS A 138 13.44 -8.46 17.52
N SER A 139 12.98 -8.89 16.36
CA SER A 139 13.75 -9.71 15.41
C SER A 139 14.48 -8.87 14.35
N GLY A 140 14.00 -7.66 14.06
CA GLY A 140 14.47 -6.86 12.93
C GLY A 140 13.97 -7.37 11.56
N GLU A 141 13.08 -8.36 11.53
CA GLU A 141 12.59 -8.95 10.29
C GLU A 141 11.60 -8.03 9.57
N PHE A 142 11.60 -8.09 8.24
CA PHE A 142 10.63 -7.42 7.39
C PHE A 142 9.26 -8.07 7.51
N VAL A 143 8.24 -7.28 7.85
CA VAL A 143 6.87 -7.74 8.04
C VAL A 143 5.97 -7.27 6.90
N ALA A 144 6.04 -5.97 6.56
CA ALA A 144 5.18 -5.36 5.55
C ALA A 144 5.95 -4.36 4.67
N PRO A 145 5.52 -4.13 3.42
CA PRO A 145 4.32 -4.69 2.82
C PRO A 145 4.47 -6.09 2.21
N SER A 146 3.47 -6.95 2.41
CA SER A 146 3.45 -8.34 1.91
C SER A 146 2.02 -8.78 1.60
N LYS A 147 1.84 -9.82 0.78
CA LYS A 147 0.51 -10.45 0.60
C LYS A 147 0.14 -11.32 1.81
N ASP A 148 1.15 -11.94 2.43
CA ASP A 148 1.06 -12.87 3.54
C ASP A 148 1.65 -12.24 4.80
N VAL A 149 1.19 -11.03 5.16
CA VAL A 149 1.70 -10.33 6.35
C VAL A 149 1.31 -11.09 7.62
N ASP A 150 2.28 -11.26 8.53
CA ASP A 150 2.04 -11.74 9.88
C ASP A 150 2.08 -10.60 10.91
N TRP A 151 0.93 -10.31 11.52
CA TRP A 151 0.79 -9.32 12.58
C TRP A 151 0.78 -9.93 14.00
N SER A 152 1.24 -11.19 14.13
CA SER A 152 1.18 -11.97 15.38
C SER A 152 1.87 -11.29 16.56
N ALA A 153 2.98 -10.59 16.33
CA ALA A 153 3.70 -9.88 17.41
C ALA A 153 2.80 -8.88 18.14
N PHE A 154 1.92 -8.17 17.43
CA PHE A 154 0.95 -7.26 18.05
C PHE A 154 -0.34 -7.97 18.49
N GLN A 155 -0.92 -8.83 17.64
CA GLN A 155 -2.22 -9.48 17.92
C GLN A 155 -2.21 -10.39 19.15
N ASN A 156 -1.10 -11.09 19.40
CA ASN A 156 -1.00 -11.99 20.55
C ASN A 156 -1.04 -11.25 21.88
N HIS A 157 -0.62 -9.98 21.92
CA HIS A 157 -0.64 -9.17 23.15
C HIS A 157 -1.98 -8.48 23.37
N THR A 158 -2.68 -8.08 22.30
CA THR A 158 -4.04 -7.52 22.43
C THR A 158 -5.06 -8.54 22.94
N ASN A 159 -4.83 -9.83 22.67
CA ASN A 159 -5.71 -10.92 23.09
C ASN A 159 -5.42 -11.43 24.52
N ALA A 160 -4.24 -11.16 25.07
CA ALA A 160 -3.81 -11.68 26.36
C ALA A 160 -4.34 -10.86 27.56
N GLY A 161 -5.05 -9.75 27.35
CA GLY A 161 -5.44 -8.83 28.43
C GLY A 161 -4.28 -8.00 28.98
N ASP A 162 -3.04 -8.31 28.58
CA ASP A 162 -1.81 -7.57 28.86
C ASP A 162 -1.67 -6.36 27.92
N ALA A 163 -2.65 -5.46 27.96
CA ALA A 163 -2.50 -4.14 27.35
C ALA A 163 -1.46 -3.35 28.14
N GLU A 164 -0.18 -3.64 27.93
CA GLU A 164 0.91 -2.83 28.45
C GLU A 164 0.73 -1.38 27.99
N GLU A 165 0.91 -0.45 28.92
CA GLU A 165 0.71 0.97 28.67
C GLU A 165 1.57 1.45 27.51
N VAL A 166 0.97 2.29 26.65
CA VAL A 166 1.71 3.01 25.61
C VAL A 166 2.83 3.81 26.29
N PRO A 167 4.07 3.84 25.74
CA PRO A 167 5.18 4.56 26.35
C PRO A 167 4.79 5.96 26.79
N SER A 168 5.16 6.35 28.02
CA SER A 168 4.76 7.63 28.64
C SER A 168 5.02 8.85 27.75
N ALA A 169 6.14 8.86 27.02
CA ALA A 169 6.46 9.92 26.07
C ALA A 169 5.41 10.09 24.95
N ILE A 170 4.81 8.99 24.47
CA ILE A 170 3.72 9.06 23.49
C ILE A 170 2.45 9.58 24.17
N LEU A 171 2.16 9.17 25.41
CA LEU A 171 1.01 9.69 26.17
C LEU A 171 1.07 11.21 26.32
N ASP A 172 2.24 11.76 26.63
CA ASP A 172 2.43 13.20 26.80
C ASP A 172 2.24 13.96 25.48
N ILE A 173 2.74 13.43 24.37
CA ILE A 173 2.48 13.98 23.02
C ILE A 173 0.98 13.92 22.70
N VAL A 174 0.29 12.83 23.04
CA VAL A 174 -1.15 12.73 22.77
C VAL A 174 -1.95 13.72 23.60
N ARG A 175 -1.56 13.97 24.85
CA ARG A 175 -2.20 14.95 25.74
C ARG A 175 -2.03 16.40 25.29
N SER A 176 -0.95 16.72 24.57
CA SER A 176 -0.70 18.08 24.06
C SER A 176 -1.50 18.42 22.80
N LYS A 177 -2.06 17.42 22.11
CA LYS A 177 -2.82 17.64 20.87
C LYS A 177 -4.11 18.39 21.15
N SER A 178 -4.42 19.35 20.28
CA SER A 178 -5.60 20.21 20.39
C SER A 178 -6.38 20.33 19.08
N LYS A 179 -5.77 20.02 17.94
CA LYS A 179 -6.38 20.14 16.61
C LYS A 179 -6.87 18.80 16.08
N SER A 180 -7.97 18.85 15.34
CA SER A 180 -8.65 17.63 14.85
C SER A 180 -7.89 16.95 13.71
N VAL A 181 -7.90 17.55 12.53
CA VAL A 181 -7.42 16.92 11.29
C VAL A 181 -6.50 17.86 10.53
N SER A 182 -5.39 17.33 10.03
CA SER A 182 -4.50 18.02 9.08
C SER A 182 -4.48 17.32 7.72
N TRP A 183 -4.24 18.08 6.65
CA TRP A 183 -4.05 17.54 5.31
C TRP A 183 -2.98 18.30 4.53
N LEU A 184 -1.84 17.65 4.26
CA LEU A 184 -0.79 18.21 3.42
C LEU A 184 -1.02 17.80 1.97
N VAL A 185 -1.32 18.77 1.10
CA VAL A 185 -1.70 18.50 -0.28
C VAL A 185 -1.23 19.59 -1.24
N SER A 186 -0.67 19.15 -2.37
CA SER A 186 -0.21 20.04 -3.45
C SER A 186 -0.71 19.65 -4.84
N ASN A 187 -1.53 18.60 -4.96
CA ASN A 187 -2.23 18.27 -6.20
C ASN A 187 -3.73 18.41 -5.95
N CYS A 188 -4.28 19.57 -6.36
CA CYS A 188 -5.65 19.98 -6.03
C CYS A 188 -6.71 19.34 -6.94
N TYR A 189 -6.28 18.80 -8.08
CA TYR A 189 -7.13 18.21 -9.12
C TYR A 189 -6.83 16.71 -9.31
N ALA A 190 -6.68 16.01 -8.19
CA ALA A 190 -6.44 14.58 -8.18
C ALA A 190 -7.67 13.81 -8.69
N LYS A 191 -7.46 12.68 -9.37
CA LYS A 191 -8.54 11.91 -10.01
C LYS A 191 -9.38 11.13 -9.00
N SER A 192 -8.89 10.93 -7.77
CA SER A 192 -9.59 10.18 -6.72
C SER A 192 -10.82 10.88 -6.12
N GLY A 193 -11.14 12.12 -6.51
CA GLY A 193 -12.23 12.89 -5.90
C GLY A 193 -11.94 13.31 -4.46
N ARG A 194 -10.68 13.19 -4.01
CA ARG A 194 -10.29 13.47 -2.62
C ARG A 194 -10.55 14.92 -2.20
N SER A 195 -10.45 15.87 -3.12
CA SER A 195 -10.72 17.29 -2.83
C SER A 195 -12.20 17.51 -2.52
N GLU A 196 -13.08 16.87 -3.29
CA GLU A 196 -14.53 16.89 -3.09
C GLU A 196 -14.92 16.17 -1.80
N TYR A 197 -14.30 15.03 -1.50
CA TYR A 197 -14.50 14.33 -0.23
C TYR A 197 -14.12 15.23 0.95
N VAL A 198 -12.93 15.85 0.91
CA VAL A 198 -12.46 16.70 2.01
C VAL A 198 -13.31 17.95 2.15
N LYS A 199 -13.76 18.56 1.04
CA LYS A 199 -14.68 19.70 1.09
C LYS A 199 -15.99 19.36 1.82
N GLU A 200 -16.52 18.16 1.62
CA GLU A 200 -17.70 17.70 2.37
C GLU A 200 -17.36 17.35 3.83
N LEU A 201 -16.20 16.73 4.09
CA LEU A 201 -15.71 16.43 5.44
C LEU A 201 -15.54 17.70 6.29
N SER A 202 -14.97 18.77 5.73
CA SER A 202 -14.72 20.05 6.39
C SER A 202 -15.99 20.75 6.89
N LYS A 203 -17.18 20.36 6.41
CA LYS A 203 -18.46 20.84 6.95
C LYS A 203 -18.82 20.22 8.30
N HIS A 204 -18.12 19.16 8.70
CA HIS A 204 -18.49 18.31 9.82
C HIS A 204 -17.38 18.16 10.86
N ILE A 205 -16.13 18.47 10.51
CA ILE A 205 -14.96 18.50 11.41
C ILE A 205 -13.94 19.50 10.86
N ASP A 206 -13.19 20.16 11.73
CA ASP A 206 -12.16 21.11 11.31
C ASP A 206 -10.99 20.37 10.64
N VAL A 207 -10.63 20.81 9.44
CA VAL A 207 -9.53 20.26 8.64
C VAL A 207 -8.62 21.39 8.21
N ASP A 208 -7.41 21.42 8.77
CA ASP A 208 -6.38 22.39 8.37
C ASP A 208 -5.63 21.86 7.15
N ILE A 209 -5.71 22.60 6.04
CA ILE A 209 -5.14 22.20 4.74
C ILE A 209 -3.84 22.96 4.50
N TYR A 210 -2.75 22.22 4.37
CA TYR A 210 -1.40 22.72 4.14
C TYR A 210 -0.94 22.49 2.71
N GLY A 211 -0.14 23.41 2.18
CA GLY A 211 0.44 23.34 0.84
C GLY A 211 -0.39 24.10 -0.20
N ARG A 212 -0.12 23.87 -1.49
CA ARG A 212 -0.70 24.68 -2.59
C ARG A 212 -2.23 24.67 -2.69
N CYS A 213 -2.91 23.74 -2.02
CA CYS A 213 -4.36 23.61 -2.06
C CYS A 213 -5.07 24.13 -0.80
N GLY A 214 -4.34 24.76 0.12
CA GLY A 214 -4.89 25.31 1.35
C GLY A 214 -4.21 26.62 1.75
N GLU A 215 -4.59 27.13 2.92
CA GLU A 215 -4.15 28.44 3.42
C GLU A 215 -2.90 28.34 4.28
N PHE A 216 -2.56 27.14 4.77
CA PHE A 216 -1.39 26.92 5.61
C PHE A 216 -0.18 26.48 4.78
N SER A 217 1.02 26.83 5.26
CA SER A 217 2.30 26.39 4.69
C SER A 217 3.05 25.49 5.67
N CYS A 218 3.90 24.61 5.13
CA CYS A 218 4.60 23.58 5.88
C CYS A 218 6.02 23.50 5.34
N ASP A 219 7.01 23.65 6.22
CA ASP A 219 8.43 23.52 5.88
C ASP A 219 8.89 22.05 5.94
N LEU A 220 10.21 21.81 5.91
CA LEU A 220 10.81 20.47 5.93
C LEU A 220 10.51 19.67 7.21
N ASN A 221 10.40 20.33 8.38
CA ASN A 221 10.25 19.66 9.68
C ASN A 221 8.82 19.71 10.23
N CYS A 222 7.93 20.44 9.55
CA CYS A 222 6.55 20.66 9.97
C CYS A 222 5.76 19.37 10.30
N PHE A 223 6.08 18.22 9.72
CA PHE A 223 5.43 16.96 10.13
C PHE A 223 5.68 16.61 11.60
N LYS A 224 6.89 16.86 12.11
CA LYS A 224 7.24 16.67 13.52
C LYS A 224 6.78 17.86 14.35
N ASP A 225 7.14 19.07 13.92
CA ASP A 225 7.03 20.26 14.76
C ASP A 225 5.60 20.82 14.84
N VAL A 226 4.74 20.47 13.88
CA VAL A 226 3.35 20.97 13.78
C VAL A 226 2.37 19.81 13.75
N ILE A 227 2.52 18.89 12.79
CA ILE A 227 1.52 17.82 12.57
C ILE A 227 1.49 16.84 13.75
N GLU A 228 2.64 16.34 14.19
CA GLU A 228 2.73 15.47 15.35
C GLU A 228 2.38 16.18 16.67
N ALA A 229 2.81 17.44 16.83
CA ALA A 229 2.56 18.18 18.06
C ALA A 229 1.06 18.46 18.28
N ASP A 230 0.36 18.92 17.24
CA ASP A 230 -0.95 19.55 17.43
C ASP A 230 -2.14 18.66 17.03
N TYR A 231 -1.97 17.73 16.09
CA TYR A 231 -3.11 17.05 15.44
C TYR A 231 -3.31 15.62 15.90
N PHE A 232 -4.57 15.23 16.10
CA PHE A 232 -4.96 13.83 16.26
C PHE A 232 -4.88 13.05 14.94
N PHE A 233 -5.35 13.65 13.85
CA PHE A 233 -5.49 12.94 12.57
C PHE A 233 -4.74 13.61 11.43
N TYR A 234 -4.25 12.78 10.52
CA TYR A 234 -3.67 13.20 9.25
C TYR A 234 -4.38 12.51 8.09
N LEU A 235 -4.84 13.27 7.09
CA LEU A 235 -5.48 12.70 5.90
C LEU A 235 -4.44 12.12 4.92
N SER A 236 -4.29 10.81 4.96
CA SER A 236 -3.43 10.01 4.06
C SER A 236 -4.14 9.70 2.73
N PHE A 237 -4.73 10.71 2.09
CA PHE A 237 -5.62 10.52 0.94
C PHE A 237 -4.84 10.41 -0.37
N GLU A 238 -4.89 9.24 -1.00
CA GLU A 238 -4.18 8.99 -2.25
C GLU A 238 -4.80 9.73 -3.43
N ASN A 239 -3.95 10.05 -4.41
CA ASN A 239 -4.36 10.82 -5.58
C ASN A 239 -5.16 9.99 -6.61
N SER A 240 -5.16 8.66 -6.46
CA SER A 240 -5.80 7.70 -7.36
C SER A 240 -6.16 6.42 -6.61
N PHE A 241 -7.22 5.76 -7.06
CA PHE A 241 -7.60 4.42 -6.61
C PHE A 241 -6.99 3.36 -7.50
N CYS A 242 -5.80 2.86 -7.14
CA CYS A 242 -5.15 1.74 -7.82
C CYS A 242 -4.69 0.65 -6.85
N ASP A 243 -4.68 -0.59 -7.31
CA ASP A 243 -4.18 -1.76 -6.58
C ASP A 243 -2.81 -1.47 -5.97
N ASN A 244 -2.65 -1.78 -4.67
CA ASN A 244 -1.40 -1.63 -3.91
C ASN A 244 -0.79 -0.22 -3.88
N TYR A 245 -1.47 0.80 -4.40
CA TYR A 245 -0.94 2.16 -4.45
C TYR A 245 -1.02 2.82 -3.07
N VAL A 246 0.10 2.76 -2.34
CA VAL A 246 0.30 3.33 -1.01
C VAL A 246 1.60 4.10 -1.00
N THR A 247 1.56 5.38 -0.64
CA THR A 247 2.72 6.27 -0.76
C THR A 247 3.17 6.87 0.57
N GLU A 248 4.03 7.88 0.52
CA GLU A 248 4.47 8.70 1.66
C GLU A 248 3.32 9.23 2.51
N LYS A 249 2.12 9.38 1.94
CA LYS A 249 0.92 9.85 2.65
C LYS A 249 0.55 8.95 3.82
N LEU A 250 0.75 7.63 3.69
CA LEU A 250 0.59 6.70 4.81
C LEU A 250 1.88 6.63 5.64
N THR A 251 3.04 6.60 4.99
CA THR A 251 4.33 6.43 5.68
C THR A 251 4.60 7.53 6.70
N ASN A 252 4.33 8.79 6.34
CA ASN A 252 4.67 9.94 7.18
C ASN A 252 3.96 9.87 8.55
N PRO A 253 2.62 9.83 8.65
CA PRO A 253 1.95 9.75 9.96
C PRO A 253 2.33 8.48 10.74
N LEU A 254 2.56 7.33 10.08
CA LEU A 254 2.98 6.12 10.79
C LEU A 254 4.37 6.23 11.44
N ARG A 255 5.26 7.10 10.94
CA ARG A 255 6.55 7.40 11.60
C ARG A 255 6.39 8.24 12.85
N TYR A 256 5.31 9.01 12.95
CA TYR A 256 5.00 9.94 14.04
C TYR A 256 3.83 9.43 14.89
N ASN A 257 3.48 10.15 15.96
CA ASN A 257 2.38 9.80 16.86
C ASN A 257 1.04 10.41 16.41
N VAL A 258 0.69 10.21 15.14
CA VAL A 258 -0.53 10.73 14.50
C VAL A 258 -1.28 9.59 13.83
N VAL A 259 -2.60 9.52 13.99
CA VAL A 259 -3.39 8.46 13.36
C VAL A 259 -3.73 8.83 11.91
N PRO A 260 -3.25 8.06 10.91
CA PRO A 260 -3.62 8.28 9.52
C PRO A 260 -5.09 7.95 9.27
N VAL A 261 -5.76 8.82 8.51
CA VAL A 261 -7.06 8.54 7.88
C VAL A 261 -6.79 8.26 6.40
N VAL A 262 -6.90 7.00 6.00
CA VAL A 262 -6.56 6.54 4.65
C VAL A 262 -7.76 6.64 3.70
N TYR A 263 -7.48 6.94 2.43
CA TYR A 263 -8.45 6.97 1.35
C TYR A 263 -7.76 6.54 0.05
N GLY A 264 -7.98 5.29 -0.33
CA GLY A 264 -7.33 4.60 -1.44
C GLY A 264 -7.90 3.19 -1.57
N SER A 265 -7.51 2.45 -2.62
CA SER A 265 -8.06 1.11 -2.92
C SER A 265 -7.11 -0.02 -2.58
N ALA A 266 -5.98 0.29 -1.93
CA ALA A 266 -5.07 -0.74 -1.46
C ALA A 266 -5.71 -1.50 -0.29
N ASN A 267 -5.41 -2.79 -0.17
CA ASN A 267 -5.69 -3.52 1.06
C ASN A 267 -4.69 -3.11 2.14
N TYR A 268 -5.04 -2.13 2.97
CA TYR A 268 -4.13 -1.54 3.96
C TYR A 268 -3.63 -2.54 5.02
N SER A 269 -4.31 -3.68 5.25
CA SER A 269 -3.81 -4.74 6.15
C SER A 269 -2.52 -5.38 5.65
N GLN A 270 -2.19 -5.19 4.36
CA GLN A 270 -0.94 -5.62 3.74
C GLN A 270 0.20 -4.61 3.94
N PHE A 271 -0.08 -3.41 4.46
CA PHE A 271 0.87 -2.29 4.51
C PHE A 271 1.06 -1.70 5.90
N ALA A 272 0.06 -1.79 6.77
CA ALA A 272 0.07 -1.20 8.10
C ALA A 272 -0.53 -2.17 9.14
N PRO A 273 -0.10 -2.09 10.42
CA PRO A 273 -0.61 -2.97 11.46
C PRO A 273 -2.11 -2.79 11.64
N PRO A 274 -2.86 -3.81 12.11
CA PRO A 274 -4.25 -3.63 12.45
C PRO A 274 -4.39 -2.56 13.53
N ASN A 275 -5.53 -1.86 13.55
CA ASN A 275 -5.78 -0.76 14.49
C ASN A 275 -4.69 0.33 14.47
N SER A 276 -4.12 0.66 13.30
CA SER A 276 -3.12 1.74 13.18
C SER A 276 -3.59 2.91 12.29
N TYR A 277 -4.76 2.79 11.67
CA TYR A 277 -5.32 3.76 10.74
C TYR A 277 -6.84 3.72 10.78
N VAL A 278 -7.48 4.79 10.30
CA VAL A 278 -8.93 4.85 10.03
C VAL A 278 -9.11 4.84 8.52
N ASN A 279 -9.92 3.93 7.97
CA ASN A 279 -10.21 3.92 6.54
C ASN A 279 -11.47 4.70 6.23
N ALA A 280 -11.34 5.79 5.47
CA ALA A 280 -12.47 6.63 5.08
C ALA A 280 -13.53 5.88 4.26
N LEU A 281 -13.14 4.80 3.56
CA LEU A 281 -14.06 3.97 2.78
C LEU A 281 -14.89 2.99 3.63
N ASP A 282 -14.66 2.91 4.94
CA ASP A 282 -15.49 2.11 5.84
C ASP A 282 -16.78 2.83 6.25
N PHE A 283 -16.92 4.11 5.88
CA PHE A 283 -18.03 4.99 6.25
C PHE A 283 -18.95 5.27 5.06
N GLU A 284 -20.25 5.42 5.35
CA GLU A 284 -21.29 5.72 4.37
C GLU A 284 -21.19 7.17 3.86
N SER A 285 -20.56 8.07 4.63
CA SER A 285 -20.41 9.48 4.26
C SER A 285 -19.25 10.18 5.00
N PRO A 286 -18.74 11.31 4.47
CA PRO A 286 -17.79 12.17 5.19
C PRO A 286 -18.31 12.64 6.57
N LYS A 287 -19.63 12.82 6.74
CA LYS A 287 -20.25 13.18 8.02
C LYS A 287 -20.08 12.08 9.07
N GLU A 288 -20.26 10.83 8.67
CA GLU A 288 -20.10 9.68 9.55
C GLU A 288 -18.63 9.51 9.97
N LEU A 289 -17.69 9.65 9.01
CA LEU A 289 -16.27 9.69 9.31
C LEU A 289 -15.95 10.81 10.32
N ALA A 290 -16.41 12.05 10.09
CA ALA A 290 -16.20 13.16 11.02
C ALA A 290 -16.75 12.86 12.43
N THR A 291 -17.91 12.21 12.52
CA THR A 291 -18.51 11.80 13.80
C THR A 291 -17.61 10.79 14.52
N TYR A 292 -17.08 9.81 13.78
CA TYR A 292 -16.17 8.81 14.33
C TYR A 292 -14.83 9.42 14.79
N LEU A 293 -14.24 10.33 14.00
CA LEU A 293 -12.99 11.00 14.38
C LEU A 293 -13.17 11.84 15.64
N LYS A 294 -14.29 12.58 15.77
CA LYS A 294 -14.63 13.33 16.99
C LYS A 294 -14.81 12.40 18.20
N TYR A 295 -15.51 11.28 18.02
CA TYR A 295 -15.67 10.27 19.07
C TYR A 295 -14.32 9.72 19.54
N LEU A 296 -13.40 9.48 18.61
CA LEU A 296 -12.08 8.92 18.91
C LEU A 296 -11.17 9.94 19.62
N SER A 297 -11.19 11.22 19.23
CA SER A 297 -10.36 12.26 19.86
C SER A 297 -10.88 12.75 21.22
N GLN A 298 -12.13 12.44 21.58
CA GLN A 298 -12.71 12.78 22.89
C GLN A 298 -12.22 11.89 24.05
N ASP A 299 -11.61 10.76 23.74
CA ASP A 299 -11.15 9.78 24.72
C ASP A 299 -9.71 9.39 24.40
N LEU A 300 -8.81 9.85 25.26
CA LEU A 300 -7.37 9.63 25.08
C LEU A 300 -7.02 8.14 25.06
N GLN A 301 -7.71 7.29 25.83
CA GLN A 301 -7.45 5.86 25.86
C GLN A 301 -7.86 5.21 24.53
N ARG A 302 -9.02 5.59 23.98
CA ARG A 302 -9.44 5.12 22.65
C ARG A 302 -8.45 5.54 21.57
N TYR A 303 -8.04 6.80 21.56
CA TYR A 303 -7.06 7.28 20.59
C TYR A 303 -5.70 6.57 20.74
N GLN A 304 -5.21 6.39 21.97
CA GLN A 304 -3.93 5.73 22.26
C GLN A 304 -3.88 4.27 21.78
N SER A 305 -5.02 3.58 21.76
CA SER A 305 -5.10 2.22 21.21
C SER A 305 -4.59 2.13 19.76
N PHE A 306 -4.69 3.22 18.99
CA PHE A 306 -4.21 3.29 17.60
C PHE A 306 -2.69 3.41 17.48
N LEU A 307 -1.98 3.61 18.59
CA LEU A 307 -0.53 3.80 18.63
C LEU A 307 0.21 2.64 19.31
N GLN A 308 -0.52 1.69 19.92
CA GLN A 308 0.07 0.55 20.66
C GLN A 308 0.99 -0.33 19.81
N TRP A 309 0.68 -0.48 18.52
CA TRP A 309 1.48 -1.27 17.57
C TRP A 309 2.95 -0.81 17.48
N LYS A 310 3.25 0.47 17.80
CA LYS A 310 4.60 1.04 17.73
C LYS A 310 5.60 0.39 18.68
N LYS A 311 5.13 -0.32 19.71
CA LYS A 311 5.99 -1.13 20.59
C LYS A 311 6.57 -2.35 19.84
N TYR A 312 5.80 -2.91 18.92
CA TYR A 312 6.11 -4.16 18.23
C TYR A 312 6.76 -3.92 16.88
N TYR A 313 6.45 -2.80 16.23
CA TYR A 313 6.90 -2.55 14.88
C TYR A 313 7.55 -1.18 14.68
N ARG A 314 8.54 -1.15 13.77
CA ARG A 314 9.25 0.05 13.36
C ARG A 314 8.99 0.35 11.89
N VAL A 315 8.74 1.62 11.59
CA VAL A 315 8.55 2.11 10.22
C VAL A 315 9.86 2.58 9.62
N LYS A 316 10.20 2.10 8.42
CA LYS A 316 11.38 2.51 7.64
C LYS A 316 10.99 2.92 6.21
N GLY A 317 11.92 3.51 5.47
CA GLY A 317 11.77 3.78 4.03
C GLY A 317 12.16 2.55 3.20
N GLY A 318 11.49 2.32 2.07
CA GLY A 318 11.70 1.11 1.26
C GLY A 318 12.90 1.13 0.31
N THR A 319 13.53 2.28 0.10
CA THR A 319 14.60 2.44 -0.88
C THR A 319 15.79 1.51 -0.64
N LYS A 320 16.25 1.38 0.61
CA LYS A 320 17.41 0.54 0.93
C LYS A 320 17.16 -0.93 0.58
N ARG A 321 15.99 -1.46 0.95
CA ARG A 321 15.58 -2.83 0.61
C ARG A 321 15.50 -3.01 -0.90
N ALA A 322 14.84 -2.10 -1.61
CA ALA A 322 14.69 -2.16 -3.06
C ALA A 322 16.04 -2.17 -3.79
N VAL A 323 17.00 -1.34 -3.35
CA VAL A 323 18.38 -1.30 -3.88
C VAL A 323 19.14 -2.61 -3.58
N CYS A 324 19.04 -3.15 -2.36
CA CYS A 324 19.67 -4.43 -2.05
C CYS A 324 19.08 -5.58 -2.89
N THR A 325 17.76 -5.62 -3.04
CA THR A 325 17.07 -6.62 -3.87
C THR A 325 17.43 -6.47 -5.34
N LEU A 326 17.61 -5.24 -5.86
CA LEU A 326 18.12 -5.03 -7.22
C LEU A 326 19.48 -5.71 -7.41
N CYS A 327 20.43 -5.50 -6.49
CA CYS A 327 21.74 -6.13 -6.60
C CYS A 327 21.65 -7.66 -6.53
N GLU A 328 20.87 -8.18 -5.60
CA GLU A 328 20.60 -9.61 -5.46
C GLU A 328 20.03 -10.22 -6.76
N VAL A 329 19.02 -9.58 -7.35
CA VAL A 329 18.40 -10.03 -8.59
C VAL A 329 19.43 -10.09 -9.73
N LEU A 330 20.29 -9.07 -9.88
CA LEU A 330 21.30 -9.06 -10.94
C LEU A 330 22.39 -10.14 -10.77
N HIS A 331 22.65 -10.56 -9.53
CA HIS A 331 23.59 -11.65 -9.25
C HIS A 331 22.95 -13.03 -9.39
N LYS A 332 21.68 -13.19 -8.99
CA LYS A 332 20.99 -14.48 -9.01
C LYS A 332 20.34 -14.81 -10.35
N GLN A 333 19.78 -13.82 -11.03
CA GLN A 333 19.02 -14.03 -12.26
C GLN A 333 19.95 -14.10 -13.47
N LYS A 334 20.13 -15.31 -14.00
CA LYS A 334 21.02 -15.55 -15.15
C LYS A 334 20.44 -15.14 -16.51
N LYS A 335 19.11 -15.04 -16.64
CA LYS A 335 18.42 -14.73 -17.90
C LYS A 335 17.30 -13.72 -17.67
N PRO A 336 17.20 -12.64 -18.47
CA PRO A 336 16.08 -11.70 -18.37
C PRO A 336 14.74 -12.36 -18.75
N LYS A 337 13.66 -11.92 -18.10
CA LYS A 337 12.28 -12.35 -18.44
C LYS A 337 11.79 -11.59 -19.68
N LEU A 338 10.72 -12.03 -20.34
CA LEU A 338 10.09 -11.24 -21.40
C LEU A 338 8.68 -10.85 -20.97
N TYR A 339 8.40 -9.55 -20.90
CA TYR A 339 7.04 -9.03 -20.72
C TYR A 339 6.42 -8.82 -22.11
N SER A 340 5.37 -9.58 -22.43
CA SER A 340 4.64 -9.47 -23.69
C SER A 340 3.92 -8.12 -23.80
N ASP A 341 3.23 -7.70 -22.73
CA ASP A 341 2.66 -6.36 -22.58
C ASP A 341 2.73 -5.95 -21.10
N LEU A 342 3.61 -4.99 -20.79
CA LEU A 342 3.78 -4.47 -19.44
C LEU A 342 2.53 -3.72 -18.96
N SER A 343 1.73 -3.15 -19.86
CA SER A 343 0.55 -2.37 -19.51
C SER A 343 -0.58 -3.24 -19.00
N ASP A 344 -0.69 -4.46 -19.51
CA ASP A 344 -1.67 -5.44 -19.02
C ASP A 344 -1.43 -5.77 -17.54
N TRP A 345 -0.16 -5.86 -17.14
CA TRP A 345 0.23 -6.05 -15.74
C TRP A 345 0.11 -4.75 -14.92
N TYR A 346 0.64 -3.63 -15.42
CA TYR A 346 0.77 -2.40 -14.61
C TYR A 346 -0.48 -1.53 -14.56
N ALA A 347 -1.24 -1.42 -15.66
CA ALA A 347 -2.26 -0.38 -15.84
C ALA A 347 -3.66 -0.93 -16.06
N LYS A 348 -3.81 -1.97 -16.87
CA LYS A 348 -5.11 -2.52 -17.26
C LYS A 348 -5.82 -3.13 -16.05
N ASP A 349 -7.04 -2.66 -15.81
CA ASP A 349 -7.91 -3.10 -14.71
C ASP A 349 -7.26 -2.99 -13.31
N LYS A 350 -6.23 -2.14 -13.16
CA LYS A 350 -5.53 -1.94 -11.87
C LYS A 350 -6.05 -0.75 -11.08
N CYS A 351 -6.98 0.01 -11.65
CA CYS A 351 -7.59 1.20 -11.03
C CYS A 351 -9.10 1.20 -11.29
N THR A 352 -9.78 0.13 -10.86
CA THR A 352 -11.19 -0.13 -11.20
C THR A 352 -12.13 0.89 -10.57
N ILE A 353 -11.97 1.18 -9.28
CA ILE A 353 -12.73 2.23 -8.57
C ILE A 353 -12.48 3.60 -9.21
N GLN A 354 -11.24 3.88 -9.63
CA GLN A 354 -10.92 5.13 -10.33
C GLN A 354 -11.69 5.27 -11.64
N THR A 355 -11.81 4.18 -12.40
CA THR A 355 -12.58 4.13 -13.65
C THR A 355 -14.08 4.26 -13.37
N PHE A 356 -14.56 3.62 -12.30
CA PHE A 356 -15.95 3.70 -11.88
C PHE A 356 -16.38 5.12 -11.54
N LEU A 357 -15.59 5.84 -10.74
CA LEU A 357 -15.85 7.25 -10.42
C LEU A 357 -15.88 8.12 -11.68
N LYS A 358 -14.94 7.90 -12.62
CA LYS A 358 -14.88 8.67 -13.86
C LYS A 358 -16.15 8.52 -14.72
N ASN A 359 -16.77 7.35 -14.69
CA ASN A 359 -17.97 7.02 -15.48
C ASN A 359 -19.27 7.17 -14.68
N GLY A 360 -19.17 7.51 -13.38
CA GLY A 360 -20.29 7.61 -12.46
C GLY A 360 -20.75 9.04 -12.24
N ILE A 361 -21.80 9.18 -11.43
CA ILE A 361 -22.30 10.47 -10.94
C ILE A 361 -21.63 10.91 -9.64
N ASP A 362 -21.01 9.96 -8.93
CA ASP A 362 -20.35 10.19 -7.65
C ASP A 362 -19.08 11.02 -7.84
N LYS A 363 -18.95 12.12 -7.09
CA LYS A 363 -17.75 12.98 -7.12
C LYS A 363 -16.57 12.42 -6.33
N TYR A 364 -16.85 11.50 -5.41
CA TYR A 364 -15.88 10.84 -4.54
C TYR A 364 -16.41 9.48 -4.12
N ALA A 365 -15.53 8.59 -3.66
CA ALA A 365 -15.91 7.27 -3.18
C ALA A 365 -16.33 7.31 -1.71
N THR A 366 -17.32 6.50 -1.38
CA THR A 366 -17.73 6.14 -0.01
C THR A 366 -17.89 4.63 0.05
N LYS A 367 -18.20 4.09 1.23
CA LYS A 367 -18.59 2.67 1.36
C LYS A 367 -19.66 2.25 0.34
N ARG A 368 -20.66 3.10 0.09
CA ARG A 368 -21.72 2.83 -0.92
C ARG A 368 -21.16 2.72 -2.32
N THR A 369 -20.25 3.62 -2.69
CA THR A 369 -19.58 3.59 -4.00
C THR A 369 -18.83 2.27 -4.19
N ILE A 370 -18.11 1.82 -3.16
CA ILE A 370 -17.37 0.56 -3.19
C ILE A 370 -18.31 -0.64 -3.31
N MET A 371 -19.37 -0.70 -2.48
CA MET A 371 -20.36 -1.78 -2.55
C MET A 371 -21.05 -1.85 -3.92
N ASN A 372 -21.44 -0.71 -4.49
CA ASN A 372 -22.06 -0.64 -5.82
C ASN A 372 -21.10 -1.08 -6.94
N HIS A 373 -19.81 -0.74 -6.79
CA HIS A 373 -18.76 -1.16 -7.71
C HIS A 373 -18.57 -2.69 -7.68
N GLU A 374 -18.46 -3.28 -6.49
CA GLU A 374 -18.34 -4.73 -6.30
C GLU A 374 -19.56 -5.49 -6.86
N GLN A 375 -20.77 -5.01 -6.57
CA GLN A 375 -22.01 -5.58 -7.12
C GLN A 375 -22.00 -5.62 -8.65
N LYS A 376 -21.50 -4.57 -9.32
CA LYS A 376 -21.41 -4.50 -10.78
C LYS A 376 -20.29 -5.36 -11.37
N GLN A 377 -19.24 -5.66 -10.60
CA GLN A 377 -18.16 -6.56 -11.02
C GLN A 377 -18.48 -8.04 -10.81
N GLY A 378 -19.63 -8.38 -10.18
CA GLY A 378 -20.04 -9.76 -9.97
C GLY A 378 -19.15 -10.52 -8.98
N SER A 379 -18.57 -9.82 -7.99
CA SER A 379 -17.68 -10.42 -6.99
C SER A 379 -18.43 -11.40 -6.07
N ASP A 380 -17.87 -12.60 -5.89
CA ASP A 380 -18.30 -13.64 -4.94
C ASP A 380 -18.36 -13.06 -3.50
N TYR A 381 -19.56 -12.86 -2.96
CA TYR A 381 -19.72 -12.43 -1.56
C TYR A 381 -19.47 -13.60 -0.61
N MET A 382 -18.53 -13.44 0.34
CA MET A 382 -18.58 -14.17 1.61
C MET A 382 -19.47 -13.38 2.57
N ILE A 383 -20.74 -13.78 2.69
CA ILE A 383 -21.65 -13.17 3.66
C ILE A 383 -21.59 -13.99 4.95
N SER A 384 -21.03 -13.38 6.01
CA SER A 384 -21.08 -13.91 7.36
C SER A 384 -22.34 -13.39 8.06
N TYR A 385 -23.31 -14.26 8.33
CA TYR A 385 -24.47 -13.91 9.14
C TYR A 385 -24.20 -14.26 10.62
N VAL A 386 -24.45 -13.32 11.52
CA VAL A 386 -24.52 -13.57 12.96
C VAL A 386 -25.99 -13.76 13.32
N LEU A 387 -26.38 -14.99 13.68
CA LEU A 387 -27.73 -15.29 14.14
C LEU A 387 -27.86 -14.83 15.60
N LYS A 388 -28.60 -13.74 15.87
CA LYS A 388 -29.03 -13.36 17.23
C LYS A 388 -30.49 -13.75 17.43
N GLY A 389 -30.74 -14.78 18.25
CA GLY A 389 -32.08 -15.09 18.73
C GLY A 389 -32.47 -14.17 19.90
N ARG A 390 -33.61 -13.47 19.81
CA ARG A 390 -34.29 -12.86 20.97
C ARG A 390 -35.47 -13.75 21.34
N GLY A 391 -35.48 -14.31 22.54
CA GLY A 391 -36.67 -15.00 23.07
C GLY A 391 -36.36 -15.92 24.24
N GLU A 392 -37.07 -15.68 25.33
CA GLU A 392 -37.06 -16.30 26.65
C GLU A 392 -36.89 -17.84 26.70
N LYS A 393 -36.07 -18.29 27.68
CA LYS A 393 -35.83 -19.68 28.12
C LYS A 393 -35.33 -20.63 27.03
N SER A 394 -34.05 -20.99 27.13
CA SER A 394 -33.41 -22.07 26.37
C SER A 394 -34.28 -23.33 26.30
N PRO A 395 -34.66 -23.79 25.10
CA PRO A 395 -34.92 -25.19 24.86
C PRO A 395 -33.58 -25.83 24.44
N LEU A 396 -33.18 -26.89 25.14
CA LEU A 396 -32.15 -27.79 24.64
C LEU A 396 -32.47 -28.16 23.18
N LEU A 397 -31.55 -27.83 22.27
CA LEU A 397 -31.56 -28.31 20.89
C LEU A 397 -31.54 -29.85 20.90
N THR A 398 -32.73 -30.45 20.77
CA THR A 398 -32.92 -31.87 20.52
C THR A 398 -33.45 -32.07 19.10
N LYS A 399 -33.10 -33.24 18.54
CA LYS A 399 -33.09 -33.64 17.12
C LYS A 399 -34.13 -32.94 16.22
N GLU A 400 -33.60 -32.34 15.16
CA GLU A 400 -34.32 -31.77 14.00
C GLU A 400 -35.14 -30.50 14.28
N THR A 401 -34.49 -29.34 14.21
CA THR A 401 -35.17 -28.05 14.06
C THR A 401 -35.05 -27.59 12.61
N SER A 402 -36.15 -27.61 11.85
CA SER A 402 -36.21 -27.00 10.53
C SER A 402 -36.37 -25.48 10.68
N LEU A 403 -35.33 -24.71 10.39
CA LEU A 403 -35.44 -23.27 10.23
C LEU A 403 -35.71 -22.95 8.76
N SER A 404 -36.91 -22.46 8.45
CA SER A 404 -37.25 -21.92 7.14
C SER A 404 -36.67 -20.52 7.02
N PHE A 405 -35.83 -20.29 6.01
CA PHE A 405 -35.29 -18.96 5.70
C PHE A 405 -35.82 -18.50 4.35
N CYS A 406 -36.26 -17.24 4.26
CA CYS A 406 -36.48 -16.59 2.98
C CYS A 406 -35.18 -15.90 2.58
N ILE A 407 -34.54 -16.39 1.52
CA ILE A 407 -33.54 -15.63 0.77
C ILE A 407 -34.30 -14.98 -0.38
N GLU A 408 -34.46 -13.66 -0.36
CA GLU A 408 -34.87 -12.95 -1.57
C GLU A 408 -33.71 -13.01 -2.57
N ASN A 409 -33.89 -13.84 -3.62
CA ASN A 409 -33.04 -13.99 -4.81
C ASN A 409 -31.69 -14.70 -4.62
N GLY A 410 -31.69 -16.04 -4.56
CA GLY A 410 -30.50 -16.84 -4.89
C GLY A 410 -30.48 -18.29 -4.39
N TYR A 411 -29.75 -19.16 -5.10
CA TYR A 411 -29.39 -20.53 -4.68
C TYR A 411 -27.98 -20.60 -4.06
N ALA A 412 -27.71 -21.60 -3.22
CA ALA A 412 -26.42 -21.85 -2.55
C ALA A 412 -26.06 -23.35 -2.59
N ASN A 413 -24.87 -23.68 -3.12
CA ASN A 413 -24.28 -25.04 -3.06
C ASN A 413 -23.36 -25.17 -1.83
N ARG A 414 -23.54 -26.22 -1.01
CA ARG A 414 -22.97 -26.31 0.35
C ARG A 414 -21.73 -27.19 0.49
N ARG A 415 -20.76 -26.70 1.25
CA ARG A 415 -20.05 -27.45 2.30
C ARG A 415 -20.16 -26.61 3.58
N LEU A 416 -20.84 -27.13 4.60
CA LEU A 416 -21.02 -26.46 5.88
C LEU A 416 -19.93 -26.92 6.85
N THR A 417 -19.42 -26.00 7.67
CA THR A 417 -18.55 -26.35 8.79
C THR A 417 -19.15 -25.71 10.03
N LEU A 418 -19.66 -26.52 10.96
CA LEU A 418 -20.02 -26.05 12.29
C LEU A 418 -18.76 -25.95 13.14
N SER A 419 -18.51 -24.80 13.76
CA SER A 419 -17.55 -24.67 14.85
C SER A 419 -18.28 -24.18 16.10
N GLN A 420 -18.30 -24.99 17.14
CA GLN A 420 -18.90 -24.63 18.42
C GLN A 420 -17.80 -24.03 19.32
N ARG A 421 -18.01 -22.85 19.90
CA ARG A 421 -17.28 -22.41 21.11
C ARG A 421 -18.18 -21.62 22.05
N HIS A 422 -17.80 -21.75 23.33
CA HIS A 422 -18.53 -21.45 24.56
C HIS A 422 -19.12 -20.04 24.64
N ASP A 423 -20.42 -20.00 24.97
CA ASP A 423 -21.11 -19.09 25.92
C ASP A 423 -22.64 -19.18 25.73
N GLY A 424 -23.18 -20.40 25.64
CA GLY A 424 -24.63 -20.62 25.52
C GLY A 424 -25.27 -20.22 24.18
N GLU A 425 -24.55 -19.56 23.27
CA GLU A 425 -25.01 -19.22 21.92
C GLU A 425 -24.42 -20.18 20.86
N ALA A 426 -25.30 -20.81 20.06
CA ALA A 426 -24.88 -21.61 18.91
C ALA A 426 -24.71 -20.71 17.69
N VAL A 427 -23.46 -20.49 17.26
CA VAL A 427 -23.15 -19.79 16.00
C VAL A 427 -22.94 -20.80 14.88
N VAL A 428 -23.73 -20.70 13.81
CA VAL A 428 -23.61 -21.56 12.62
C VAL A 428 -23.01 -20.76 11.47
N TYR A 429 -21.87 -21.20 10.95
CA TYR A 429 -21.26 -20.64 9.74
C TYR A 429 -21.69 -21.44 8.51
N ALA A 430 -22.31 -20.77 7.55
CA ALA A 430 -22.62 -21.35 6.24
C ALA A 430 -21.75 -20.71 5.16
N ARG A 431 -21.17 -21.54 4.28
CA ARG A 431 -20.41 -21.10 3.10
C ARG A 431 -21.21 -21.47 1.85
N GLY A 432 -21.47 -20.50 0.97
CA GLY A 432 -22.24 -20.71 -0.27
C GLY A 432 -21.89 -19.69 -1.36
N ARG A 433 -22.16 -20.05 -2.62
CA ARG A 433 -22.10 -19.18 -3.81
C ARG A 433 -23.51 -18.81 -4.25
N ILE A 434 -23.76 -17.56 -4.66
CA ILE A 434 -25.06 -17.11 -5.19
C ILE A 434 -24.95 -16.92 -6.71
N PHE A 435 -25.83 -17.57 -7.48
CA PHE A 435 -26.01 -17.33 -8.92
C PHE A 435 -27.44 -16.86 -9.19
N ARG A 436 -27.64 -15.91 -10.12
CA ARG A 436 -28.97 -15.44 -10.52
C ARG A 436 -29.67 -16.48 -11.39
N GLY A 437 -30.88 -16.88 -10.98
CA GLY A 437 -31.84 -17.65 -11.79
C GLY A 437 -32.52 -18.78 -11.01
N GLY A 438 -33.74 -18.54 -10.52
CA GLY A 438 -34.65 -19.56 -9.98
C GLY A 438 -34.78 -19.65 -8.44
N SER A 439 -35.83 -20.34 -8.02
CA SER A 439 -36.55 -20.47 -6.74
C SER A 439 -35.80 -20.71 -5.40
N ALA A 440 -36.54 -20.65 -4.29
CA ALA A 440 -36.05 -20.78 -2.91
C ALA A 440 -35.26 -22.08 -2.60
N ILE A 441 -34.33 -22.00 -1.63
CA ILE A 441 -33.54 -23.13 -1.11
C ILE A 441 -34.11 -23.59 0.23
N GLN A 442 -34.36 -24.89 0.37
CA GLN A 442 -34.60 -25.52 1.67
C GLN A 442 -33.30 -26.08 2.23
N ILE A 443 -33.02 -25.77 3.50
CA ILE A 443 -31.80 -26.15 4.18
C ILE A 443 -32.16 -27.14 5.30
N THR A 444 -31.69 -28.38 5.18
CA THR A 444 -31.78 -29.38 6.25
C THR A 444 -30.44 -29.46 6.96
N VAL A 445 -30.43 -29.30 8.28
CA VAL A 445 -29.23 -29.51 9.12
C VAL A 445 -29.42 -30.83 9.85
N SER A 446 -28.79 -31.91 9.36
CA SER A 446 -28.61 -33.15 10.11
C SER A 446 -27.26 -33.14 10.81
N ARG A 447 -27.22 -33.77 11.99
CA ARG A 447 -26.05 -33.83 12.86
C ARG A 447 -24.98 -34.76 12.32
#